data_AF-X1GM39-F1
#
_entry.id   AF-X1GM39-F1
#
_cell.length_a   1.000
_cell.length_b   1.000
_cell.length_c   1.000
_cell.angle_alpha   90.00
_cell.angle_beta   90.00
_cell.angle_gamma   90.00
#
_symmetry.space_group_name_H-M   'P 1'
#
loop_
_entity.id
_entity.type
_entity.pdbx_description
1 polymer ?
#
loop_
_entity_poly.entity_id
_entity_poly.type
_entity_poly.pdbx_seq_one_letter_code
_entity_poly.pdbx_strand_id
1 'polypeptide(L)'
;ICYCKDCFLEANRGFIPAGAVPPDIMFPLVRITHVMDSCVNCGQCQDACPMELPLSRLIFLLNRELAGIFKYEPGMKVDELPPLRTVTDQELSISGVEVAF
;
A
#
# COMPACT_ATOMS: atom_id res chain seq x y z
N ILE A 1 8.76 -0.66 0.99
CA ILE A 1 7.44 0.02 0.90
C ILE A 1 6.95 0.05 -0.54
N CYS A 2 7.64 0.66 -1.50
CA CYS A 2 7.37 0.44 -2.92
C CYS A 2 8.43 -0.50 -3.51
N TYR A 3 8.01 -1.56 -4.20
CA TYR A 3 8.89 -2.55 -4.84
C TYR A 3 8.77 -2.55 -6.37
N CYS A 4 7.88 -1.72 -6.91
CA CYS A 4 7.76 -1.54 -8.35
C CYS A 4 9.10 -1.03 -8.90
N LYS A 5 9.55 -1.61 -10.03
CA LYS A 5 10.72 -1.13 -10.76
C LYS A 5 10.48 0.30 -11.30
N ASP A 6 9.26 0.52 -11.78
CA ASP A 6 8.76 1.79 -12.29
C ASP A 6 7.51 2.18 -11.48
N CYS A 7 7.47 3.39 -10.92
CA CYS A 7 6.30 3.82 -10.16
C CYS A 7 5.32 4.60 -11.04
N PHE A 8 4.04 4.23 -11.01
CA PHE A 8 3.00 4.94 -11.75
C PHE A 8 2.78 6.39 -11.26
N LEU A 9 3.26 6.72 -10.06
CA LEU A 9 3.27 8.07 -9.50
C LEU A 9 4.49 8.92 -9.92
N GLU A 10 5.36 8.40 -10.78
CA GLU A 10 6.45 9.21 -11.35
C GLU A 10 5.89 10.38 -12.18
N ALA A 11 6.53 11.54 -12.06
CA ALA A 11 6.10 12.79 -12.68
C ALA A 11 5.94 12.71 -14.22
N ASN A 12 6.67 11.83 -14.88
CA ASN A 12 6.65 11.64 -16.33
C ASN A 12 5.61 10.61 -16.82
N ARG A 13 4.89 9.94 -15.92
CA ARG A 13 3.88 8.91 -16.29
C ARG A 13 2.50 9.46 -16.55
N GLY A 14 2.26 10.75 -16.24
CA GLY A 14 1.01 11.45 -16.55
C GLY A 14 -0.21 11.01 -15.75
N PHE A 15 -0.07 10.06 -14.82
CA PHE A 15 -1.18 9.62 -13.98
C PHE A 15 -1.63 10.71 -13.00
N ILE A 16 -0.68 11.49 -12.49
CA ILE A 16 -0.92 12.63 -11.61
C ILE A 16 -0.12 13.83 -12.14
N PRO A 17 -0.71 15.04 -12.17
CA PRO A 17 0.03 16.25 -12.54
C PRO A 17 1.26 16.47 -11.65
N ALA A 18 2.43 16.61 -12.27
CA ALA A 18 3.67 16.90 -11.56
C ALA A 18 3.73 18.35 -11.08
N GLY A 19 4.39 18.59 -9.93
CA GLY A 19 4.68 19.93 -9.43
C GLY A 19 3.52 20.64 -8.71
N ALA A 20 2.34 20.02 -8.60
CA ALA A 20 1.24 20.56 -7.81
C ALA A 20 1.45 20.29 -6.30
N VAL A 21 1.22 21.32 -5.46
CA VAL A 21 1.25 21.23 -3.99
C VAL A 21 -0.01 21.92 -3.45
N PRO A 22 -0.97 21.18 -2.86
CA PRO A 22 -1.03 19.72 -2.76
C PRO A 22 -1.03 18.99 -4.11
N PRO A 23 -0.53 17.73 -4.14
CA PRO A 23 -0.79 16.86 -5.29
C PRO A 23 -2.28 16.47 -5.34
N ASP A 24 -2.71 15.92 -6.48
CA ASP A 24 -4.05 15.36 -6.63
C ASP A 24 -4.34 14.29 -5.55
N ILE A 25 -5.62 14.13 -5.16
CA ILE A 25 -6.07 13.17 -4.14
C ILE A 25 -5.66 11.73 -4.47
N MET A 26 -5.48 11.40 -5.75
CA MET A 26 -5.00 10.09 -6.17
C MET A 26 -3.60 9.78 -5.63
N PHE A 27 -2.76 10.78 -5.35
CA PHE A 27 -1.41 10.56 -4.85
C PHE A 27 -1.39 9.87 -3.48
N PRO A 28 -2.00 10.44 -2.42
CA PRO A 28 -2.08 9.76 -1.13
C PRO A 28 -2.87 8.46 -1.19
N LEU A 29 -3.94 8.37 -2.01
CA LEU A 29 -4.73 7.13 -2.13
C LEU A 29 -3.89 5.96 -2.66
N VAL A 30 -3.15 6.16 -3.77
CA VAL A 30 -2.28 5.11 -4.31
C VAL A 30 -1.18 4.74 -3.32
N ARG A 31 -0.56 5.71 -2.65
CA ARG A 31 0.46 5.45 -1.62
C ARG A 31 -0.09 4.62 -0.47
N ILE A 32 -1.31 4.91 0.00
CA ILE A 32 -1.97 4.17 1.07
C ILE A 32 -2.18 2.70 0.65
N THR A 33 -2.73 2.45 -0.54
CA THR A 33 -2.97 1.08 -1.04
C THR A 33 -1.69 0.25 -1.14
N HIS A 34 -0.55 0.86 -1.46
CA HIS A 34 0.73 0.16 -1.57
C HIS A 34 1.41 -0.15 -0.23
N VAL A 35 0.95 0.43 0.87
CA VAL A 35 1.61 0.34 2.18
C VAL A 35 0.72 -0.25 3.28
N MET A 36 -0.61 -0.21 3.12
CA MET A 36 -1.56 -0.64 4.14
C MET A 36 -1.36 -2.09 4.63
N ASP A 37 -0.89 -2.98 3.77
CA ASP A 37 -0.64 -4.39 4.10
C ASP A 37 0.66 -4.63 4.85
N SER A 38 1.60 -3.67 4.83
CA SER A 38 2.94 -3.78 5.41
C SER A 38 3.23 -2.69 6.45
N CYS A 39 2.23 -1.86 6.77
CA CYS A 39 2.35 -0.76 7.71
C CYS A 39 2.47 -1.27 9.16
N VAL A 40 3.57 -0.93 9.82
CA VAL A 40 3.80 -1.20 11.26
C VAL A 40 3.39 -0.04 12.17
N ASN A 41 2.60 0.91 11.65
CA ASN A 41 2.11 2.09 12.37
C ASN A 41 3.21 2.96 13.00
N CYS A 42 4.33 3.19 12.28
CA CYS A 42 5.48 3.96 12.78
C CYS A 42 5.29 5.49 12.79
N GLY A 43 4.22 6.03 12.22
CA GLY A 43 3.93 7.48 12.20
C GLY A 43 4.71 8.32 11.18
N GLN A 44 5.78 7.80 10.58
CA GLN A 44 6.65 8.58 9.67
C GLN A 44 5.92 9.20 8.47
N CYS A 45 4.85 8.57 7.99
CA CYS A 45 4.02 9.14 6.93
C CYS A 45 3.25 10.38 7.38
N GLN A 46 2.85 10.46 8.66
CA GLN A 46 2.16 11.61 9.23
C GLN A 46 3.12 12.81 9.31
N ASP A 47 4.31 12.59 9.88
CA ASP A 47 5.32 13.64 10.07
C ASP A 47 5.82 14.22 8.74
N ALA A 48 5.88 13.40 7.69
CA ALA A 48 6.33 13.80 6.37
C ALA A 48 5.24 14.50 5.53
N CYS A 49 3.97 14.55 5.97
CA CYS A 49 2.87 15.03 5.15
C CYS A 49 2.74 16.57 5.22
N PRO A 50 3.07 17.32 4.15
CA PRO A 50 2.98 18.78 4.18
C PRO A 50 1.53 19.31 4.21
N MET A 51 0.56 18.43 3.99
CA MET A 51 -0.87 18.76 3.92
C MET A 51 -1.62 18.40 5.20
N GLU A 52 -0.93 17.86 6.21
CA GLU A 52 -1.54 17.46 7.50
C GLU A 52 -2.73 16.49 7.32
N LEU A 53 -2.69 15.66 6.27
CA LEU A 53 -3.67 14.59 6.09
C LEU A 53 -3.48 13.54 7.21
N PRO A 54 -4.55 12.92 7.72
CA PRO A 54 -4.46 11.93 8.79
C PRO A 54 -3.97 10.57 8.28
N LEU A 55 -2.81 10.52 7.63
CA LEU A 55 -2.29 9.36 6.90
C LEU A 55 -2.11 8.14 7.81
N SER A 56 -1.52 8.31 9.01
CA SER A 56 -1.32 7.17 9.92
C SER A 56 -2.64 6.53 10.31
N ARG A 57 -3.68 7.34 10.55
CA ARG A 57 -5.03 6.86 10.90
C ARG A 57 -5.69 6.12 9.73
N LEU A 58 -5.61 6.69 8.52
CA LEU A 58 -6.19 6.09 7.32
C LEU A 58 -5.53 4.74 6.97
N ILE A 59 -4.19 4.70 7.02
CA ILE A 59 -3.43 3.48 6.74
C ILE A 59 -3.70 2.42 7.82
N PHE A 60 -3.72 2.81 9.10
CA PHE A 60 -4.01 1.88 10.20
C PHE A 60 -5.43 1.30 10.12
N LEU A 61 -6.41 2.11 9.70
CA LEU A 61 -7.77 1.62 9.49
C LEU A 61 -7.80 0.49 8.46
N LEU A 62 -7.21 0.70 7.29
CA LEU A 62 -7.16 -0.33 6.25
C LEU A 62 -6.31 -1.55 6.66
N ASN A 63 -5.22 -1.31 7.40
CA ASN A 63 -4.42 -2.39 7.95
C ASN A 63 -5.24 -3.30 8.87
N ARG A 64 -6.13 -2.74 9.72
CA ARG A 64 -6.99 -3.54 10.60
C ARG A 64 -8.03 -4.36 9.83
N GLU A 65 -8.58 -3.81 8.76
CA GLU A 65 -9.47 -4.57 7.85
C GLU A 65 -8.71 -5.78 7.26
N LEU A 66 -7.50 -5.54 6.73
CA LEU A 66 -6.66 -6.62 6.18
C LEU A 66 -6.26 -7.66 7.23
N ALA A 67 -5.92 -7.25 8.44
CA ALA A 67 -5.64 -8.17 9.55
C ALA A 67 -6.85 -9.07 9.86
N GLY A 68 -8.07 -8.53 9.78
CA GLY A 68 -9.30 -9.29 9.95
C GLY A 68 -9.49 -10.37 8.88
N ILE A 69 -9.18 -10.03 7.62
CA ILE A 69 -9.35 -10.91 6.44
C ILE A 69 -8.26 -11.98 6.39
N PHE A 70 -6.99 -11.57 6.42
CA PHE A 70 -5.84 -12.43 6.16
C PHE A 70 -5.23 -13.03 7.42
N LYS A 71 -5.70 -12.65 8.61
CA LYS A 71 -5.11 -13.04 9.90
C LYS A 71 -3.61 -12.72 9.99
N TYR A 72 -3.22 -11.61 9.36
CA TYR A 72 -1.85 -11.15 9.23
C TYR A 72 -1.60 -9.91 10.09
N GLU A 73 -0.46 -9.87 10.78
CA GLU A 73 0.01 -8.68 11.50
C GLU A 73 1.41 -8.26 10.98
N PRO A 74 1.54 -7.06 10.38
CA PRO A 74 2.80 -6.65 9.77
C PRO A 74 3.95 -6.56 10.78
N GLY A 75 5.13 -7.03 10.38
CA GLY A 75 6.37 -6.88 11.15
C GLY A 75 6.53 -7.85 12.33
N MET A 76 5.61 -8.79 12.53
CA MET A 76 5.71 -9.78 13.62
C MET A 76 6.69 -10.91 13.31
N LYS A 77 6.85 -11.26 12.04
CA LYS A 77 7.74 -12.32 11.55
C LYS A 77 8.41 -11.88 10.26
N VAL A 78 9.70 -12.18 10.11
CA VAL A 78 10.51 -11.73 8.97
C VAL A 78 10.26 -12.60 7.72
N ASP A 79 9.93 -13.87 7.94
CA ASP A 79 9.60 -14.84 6.90
C ASP A 79 8.16 -14.72 6.38
N GLU A 80 7.30 -14.00 7.09
CA GLU A 80 5.90 -13.79 6.72
C GLU A 80 5.73 -12.56 5.82
N LEU A 81 5.44 -12.80 4.55
CA LEU A 81 5.28 -11.75 3.54
C LEU A 81 3.89 -11.08 3.61
N PRO A 82 3.77 -9.80 3.22
CA PRO A 82 2.47 -9.11 3.20
C PRO A 82 1.46 -9.78 2.24
N PRO A 83 0.18 -9.91 2.65
CA PRO A 83 -0.79 -10.74 1.95
C PRO A 83 -1.20 -10.22 0.57
N LEU A 84 -1.06 -8.93 0.29
CA LEU A 84 -1.42 -8.37 -1.02
C LEU A 84 -0.27 -8.44 -2.04
N ARG A 85 0.90 -8.91 -1.60
CA ARG A 85 2.09 -9.03 -2.44
C ARG A 85 2.39 -10.47 -2.86
N THR A 86 1.76 -11.44 -2.22
CA THR A 86 1.98 -12.86 -2.45
C THR A 86 0.69 -13.55 -2.77
N VAL A 87 0.78 -14.62 -3.56
CA VAL A 87 -0.34 -15.51 -3.84
C VAL A 87 0.02 -16.87 -3.25
N THR A 88 -0.88 -17.43 -2.47
CA THR A 88 -0.75 -18.77 -1.90
C THR A 88 -1.05 -19.85 -2.96
N ASP A 89 -0.55 -21.07 -2.75
CA ASP A 89 -0.85 -22.20 -3.64
C ASP A 89 -2.36 -22.48 -3.75
N GLN A 90 -3.10 -22.22 -2.66
CA GLN A 90 -4.56 -22.33 -2.64
C GLN A 90 -5.21 -21.25 -3.53
N GLU A 91 -4.76 -20.00 -3.45
CA GLU A 91 -5.27 -18.91 -4.29
C GLU A 91 -4.96 -19.14 -5.78
N LEU A 92 -3.80 -19.74 -6.10
CA LEU A 92 -3.45 -20.12 -7.48
C LEU A 92 -4.36 -21.21 -8.05
N SER A 93 -5.00 -22.02 -7.20
CA SER A 93 -5.93 -23.07 -7.63
C SER A 93 -7.35 -22.55 -7.91
N ILE A 94 -7.64 -21.28 -7.62
CA ILE A 94 -8.94 -20.67 -7.86
C ILE A 94 -9.13 -20.44 -9.36
N SER A 95 -10.11 -21.11 -9.96
CA SER A 95 -10.43 -20.97 -11.38
C SER A 95 -10.82 -19.54 -11.74
N GLY A 96 -10.15 -18.95 -12.75
CA GLY A 96 -10.46 -17.60 -13.27
C GLY A 96 -9.54 -16.49 -12.77
N VAL A 97 -8.50 -16.81 -11.98
CA VAL A 97 -7.47 -15.86 -11.55
C VAL A 97 -6.17 -16.17 -12.30
N GLU A 98 -5.98 -15.57 -13.49
CA GLU A 98 -4.69 -15.58 -14.18
C GLU A 98 -3.84 -14.41 -13.69
N VAL A 99 -2.83 -14.69 -12.86
CA VAL A 99 -1.93 -13.66 -12.34
C VAL A 99 -0.74 -13.51 -13.29
N ALA A 100 -0.76 -12.49 -14.14
CA ALA A 100 0.39 -12.08 -14.96
C ALA A 100 1.13 -10.94 -14.24
N PHE A 101 2.39 -11.18 -13.87
CA PHE A 101 3.26 -10.19 -13.23
C PHE A 101 4.16 -9.49 -14.26
#